data_AF-A0A2P6W860-F1
#
_entry.id   AF-A0A2P6W860-F1
#
_cell.length_a   1.000
_cell.length_b   1.000
_cell.length_c   1.000
_cell.angle_alpha   90.00
_cell.angle_beta   90.00
_cell.angle_gamma   90.00
#
_symmetry.space_group_name_H-M   'P 1'
#
loop_
_entity.id
_entity.type
_entity.pdbx_description
1 polymer ?
#
loop_
_entity_poly.entity_id
_entity_poly.type
_entity_poly.pdbx_seq_one_letter_code
_entity_poly.pdbx_strand_id
1 'polypeptide(L)'
;MTDLDWINLDDDEKVLWDGEPRMKSIIPALAIGIPFSIFGIGLLIIAGAYLQIKNTSFVVTDQGLYKKQGIMSRSVQKIGFDKVQNISFSQGIFGTQFNYGNIEISTAGGSGVEMRFNSIDNPREVEQIINKHLKKEKENKGTNERRRSGDTELVDELKEIKGLLKEINEKL
;
A
#
# COMPACT_ATOMS: atom_id res chain seq x y z
N MET A 1 -13.88 -12.76 2.78
CA MET A 1 -12.49 -13.09 3.09
C MET A 1 -11.92 -13.70 1.84
N THR A 2 -11.08 -12.93 1.16
CA THR A 2 -10.52 -13.27 -0.14
C THR A 2 -9.58 -14.47 0.01
N ASP A 3 -9.52 -15.35 -0.98
CA ASP A 3 -8.53 -16.42 -1.02
C ASP A 3 -7.12 -15.81 -1.10
N LEU A 4 -6.32 -15.99 -0.04
CA LEU A 4 -4.97 -15.45 0.11
C LEU A 4 -3.89 -16.44 -0.38
N ASP A 5 -4.27 -17.54 -1.03
CA ASP A 5 -3.33 -18.57 -1.53
C ASP A 5 -2.32 -18.04 -2.58
N TRP A 6 -2.50 -16.82 -3.05
CA TRP A 6 -1.61 -16.16 -4.02
C TRP A 6 -0.53 -15.27 -3.37
N ILE A 7 -0.59 -15.04 -2.06
CA ILE A 7 0.36 -14.23 -1.31
C ILE A 7 1.05 -15.11 -0.27
N ASN A 8 2.38 -15.20 -0.34
CA ASN A 8 3.18 -15.77 0.75
C ASN A 8 3.44 -14.65 1.74
N LEU A 9 2.66 -14.64 2.83
CA LEU A 9 2.89 -13.78 3.98
C LEU A 9 4.02 -14.39 4.83
N ASP A 10 4.87 -13.54 5.39
CA ASP A 10 5.81 -13.97 6.42
C ASP A 10 5.03 -14.41 7.68
N ASP A 11 5.60 -15.30 8.50
CA ASP A 11 4.89 -15.94 9.64
C ASP A 11 4.32 -14.93 10.67
N ASP A 12 4.83 -13.69 10.69
CA ASP A 12 4.40 -12.60 11.57
C ASP A 12 3.62 -11.47 10.87
N GLU A 13 3.45 -11.52 9.54
CA GLU A 13 2.78 -10.48 8.76
C GLU A 13 1.25 -10.57 8.91
N LYS A 14 0.63 -9.48 9.35
CA LYS A 14 -0.82 -9.43 9.63
C LYS A 14 -1.58 -8.69 8.55
N VAL A 15 -2.63 -9.31 8.04
CA VAL A 15 -3.58 -8.66 7.14
C VAL A 15 -4.41 -7.64 7.93
N LEU A 16 -4.30 -6.37 7.55
CA LEU A 16 -5.07 -5.26 8.12
C LEU A 16 -6.39 -5.05 7.38
N TRP A 17 -6.38 -5.29 6.07
CA TRP A 17 -7.54 -5.17 5.21
C TRP A 17 -7.37 -6.01 3.94
N ASP A 18 -8.43 -6.68 3.51
CA ASP A 18 -8.54 -7.34 2.21
C ASP A 18 -9.74 -6.79 1.43
N GLY A 19 -9.60 -6.67 0.10
CA GLY A 19 -10.70 -6.20 -0.73
C GLY A 19 -10.53 -6.46 -2.22
N GLU A 20 -11.67 -6.39 -2.90
CA GLU A 20 -11.78 -6.57 -4.35
C GLU A 20 -12.43 -5.34 -4.99
N PRO A 21 -12.23 -5.09 -6.28
CA PRO A 21 -12.95 -4.03 -6.97
C PRO A 21 -14.47 -4.23 -6.85
N ARG A 22 -15.21 -3.18 -6.53
CA ARG A 22 -16.67 -3.21 -6.45
C ARG A 22 -17.27 -3.62 -7.79
N MET A 23 -18.16 -4.62 -7.81
CA MET A 23 -18.85 -5.04 -9.04
C MET A 23 -19.61 -3.90 -9.74
N LYS A 24 -20.11 -2.92 -8.98
CA LYS A 24 -20.82 -1.73 -9.50
C LYS A 24 -19.92 -0.78 -10.30
N SER A 25 -18.60 -0.94 -10.27
CA SER A 25 -17.71 -0.18 -11.16
C SER A 25 -17.79 -0.62 -12.62
N ILE A 26 -18.57 -1.66 -12.93
CA ILE A 26 -18.93 -2.02 -14.31
C ILE A 26 -19.92 -1.03 -14.94
N ILE A 27 -20.62 -0.20 -14.16
CA ILE A 27 -21.68 0.70 -14.66
C ILE A 27 -21.21 1.64 -15.79
N PRO A 28 -20.06 2.32 -15.70
CA PRO A 28 -19.52 3.09 -16.83
C PRO A 28 -19.27 2.23 -18.08
N ALA A 29 -18.78 1.00 -17.89
CA ALA A 29 -18.56 0.06 -19.00
C ALA A 29 -19.89 -0.41 -19.63
N LEU A 30 -20.97 -0.53 -18.86
CA LEU A 30 -22.32 -0.78 -19.39
C LEU A 30 -22.85 0.45 -20.15
N ALA A 31 -22.69 1.64 -19.60
CA ALA A 31 -23.14 2.89 -20.21
C ALA A 31 -22.49 3.14 -21.58
N ILE A 32 -21.21 2.79 -21.73
CA ILE A 32 -20.48 2.85 -23.00
C ILE A 32 -20.74 1.59 -23.84
N GLY A 33 -20.73 0.41 -23.23
CA GLY A 33 -20.83 -0.87 -23.93
C GLY A 33 -22.17 -1.05 -24.64
N ILE A 34 -23.28 -0.72 -23.98
CA ILE A 34 -24.63 -0.94 -24.54
C ILE A 34 -24.84 -0.22 -25.89
N PRO A 35 -24.56 1.09 -26.04
CA PRO A 35 -24.65 1.77 -27.33
C PRO A 35 -23.77 1.14 -28.42
N PHE A 36 -22.58 0.66 -28.04
CA PHE A 36 -21.62 0.06 -28.97
C PHE A 36 -21.86 -1.43 -29.24
N SER A 37 -22.80 -2.07 -28.54
CA SER A 37 -23.11 -3.50 -28.74
C SER A 37 -23.70 -3.80 -30.12
N ILE A 38 -24.34 -2.82 -30.76
CA ILE A 38 -24.85 -2.94 -32.14
C ILE A 38 -23.71 -3.24 -33.12
N PHE A 39 -22.50 -2.73 -32.84
CA PHE A 39 -21.30 -2.95 -33.63
C PHE A 39 -20.48 -4.17 -33.16
N GLY A 40 -21.01 -4.99 -32.25
CA GLY A 40 -20.33 -6.15 -31.66
C GLY A 40 -19.25 -5.81 -30.62
N ILE A 41 -18.66 -4.61 -30.68
CA ILE A 41 -17.57 -4.21 -29.77
C ILE A 41 -18.04 -3.92 -28.34
N GLY A 42 -19.31 -3.56 -28.16
CA GLY A 42 -19.89 -3.31 -26.83
C GLY A 42 -19.83 -4.51 -25.90
N LEU A 43 -20.06 -5.72 -26.43
CA LEU A 43 -19.97 -6.96 -25.66
C LEU A 43 -18.54 -7.20 -25.15
N LEU A 44 -17.53 -6.90 -25.98
CA LEU A 44 -16.12 -7.05 -25.62
C LEU A 44 -15.72 -6.07 -24.52
N ILE A 45 -16.22 -4.83 -24.56
CA ILE A 45 -15.97 -3.82 -23.51
C ILE A 45 -16.53 -4.31 -22.17
N ILE A 46 -17.78 -4.78 -22.16
CA ILE A 46 -18.45 -5.24 -20.93
C ILE A 46 -17.77 -6.50 -20.38
N ALA A 47 -17.49 -7.48 -21.25
CA ALA A 47 -16.81 -8.71 -20.86
C ALA A 47 -15.40 -8.44 -20.32
N GLY A 48 -14.64 -7.55 -20.97
CA GLY A 48 -13.31 -7.14 -20.52
C GLY A 48 -13.35 -6.48 -19.14
N ALA A 49 -14.28 -5.54 -18.93
CA ALA A 49 -14.46 -4.89 -17.63
C ALA A 49 -14.84 -5.90 -16.52
N TYR A 50 -15.77 -6.81 -16.81
CA TYR A 50 -16.17 -7.86 -15.88
C TYR A 50 -15.00 -8.76 -15.48
N LEU A 51 -14.22 -9.22 -16.48
CA LEU A 51 -13.04 -10.05 -16.24
C LEU A 51 -11.96 -9.30 -15.46
N GLN A 52 -11.76 -8.02 -15.70
CA GLN A 52 -10.80 -7.21 -14.96
C GLN A 52 -11.20 -7.08 -13.48
N ILE A 53 -12.48 -6.80 -13.19
CA ILE A 53 -13.01 -6.72 -11.83
C ILE A 53 -12.80 -8.05 -11.10
N LYS A 54 -13.21 -9.15 -11.72
CA LYS A 54 -13.16 -10.49 -11.10
C LYS A 54 -11.75 -11.02 -10.89
N ASN A 55 -10.80 -10.61 -11.72
CA ASN A 55 -9.42 -11.09 -11.65
C ASN A 55 -8.47 -10.11 -10.96
N THR A 56 -8.99 -9.19 -10.13
CA THR A 56 -8.18 -8.23 -9.37
C THR A 56 -8.49 -8.34 -7.89
N SER A 57 -7.46 -8.39 -7.05
CA SER A 57 -7.59 -8.44 -5.58
C SER A 57 -6.53 -7.55 -4.94
N PHE A 58 -6.85 -6.96 -3.80
CA PHE A 58 -5.99 -6.04 -3.05
C PHE A 58 -5.90 -6.49 -1.60
N VAL A 59 -4.70 -6.37 -1.02
CA VAL A 59 -4.45 -6.69 0.38
C VAL A 59 -3.55 -5.62 0.97
N VAL A 60 -3.90 -5.15 2.16
CA VAL A 60 -3.11 -4.26 3.00
C VAL A 60 -2.69 -5.05 4.22
N THR A 61 -1.40 -5.17 4.45
CA THR A 61 -0.84 -5.81 5.63
C THR A 61 -0.21 -4.77 6.54
N ASP A 62 0.45 -5.22 7.61
CA ASP A 62 1.27 -4.37 8.47
C ASP A 62 2.70 -4.12 7.93
N GLN A 63 3.08 -4.77 6.83
CA GLN A 63 4.38 -4.57 6.19
C GLN A 63 4.27 -3.88 4.81
N GLY A 64 3.11 -3.98 4.14
CA GLY A 64 2.96 -3.34 2.84
C GLY A 64 1.60 -3.50 2.17
N LEU A 65 1.60 -3.11 0.89
CA LEU A 65 0.46 -3.07 0.01
C LEU A 65 0.65 -4.08 -1.12
N TYR A 66 -0.37 -4.89 -1.36
CA TYR A 66 -0.36 -5.94 -2.36
C TYR A 66 -1.48 -5.77 -3.36
N LYS A 67 -1.15 -6.03 -4.63
CA LYS A 67 -2.09 -6.05 -5.73
C LYS A 67 -1.87 -7.28 -6.58
N LYS A 68 -2.94 -8.05 -6.79
CA LYS A 68 -3.01 -9.12 -7.78
C LYS A 68 -3.92 -8.68 -8.91
N GLN A 69 -3.50 -8.89 -10.15
CA GLN A 69 -4.32 -8.64 -11.33
C GLN A 69 -3.99 -9.57 -12.49
N GLY A 70 -4.95 -9.79 -13.38
CA GLY A 70 -4.73 -10.31 -14.73
C GLY A 70 -5.62 -11.50 -15.10
N ILE A 71 -6.05 -11.54 -16.36
CA ILE A 71 -7.10 -12.44 -16.85
C ILE A 71 -6.52 -13.78 -17.32
N MET A 72 -5.42 -13.73 -18.07
CA MET A 72 -4.75 -14.91 -18.65
C MET A 72 -3.45 -15.23 -17.91
N SER A 73 -2.66 -14.21 -17.63
CA SER A 73 -1.50 -14.25 -16.73
C SER A 73 -1.84 -13.51 -15.45
N ARG A 74 -1.32 -14.00 -14.32
CA ARG A 74 -1.48 -13.36 -13.01
C ARG A 74 -0.20 -12.59 -12.70
N SER A 75 -0.34 -11.32 -12.37
CA SER A 75 0.74 -10.45 -11.89
C SER A 75 0.45 -10.06 -10.44
N VAL A 76 1.45 -10.24 -9.58
CA VAL A 76 1.40 -9.86 -8.16
C VAL A 76 2.47 -8.80 -7.91
N GLN A 77 2.08 -7.70 -7.29
CA GLN A 77 2.96 -6.57 -6.95
C GLN A 77 2.87 -6.30 -5.45
N LYS A 78 4.03 -6.21 -4.77
CA LYS A 78 4.18 -5.80 -3.37
C LYS A 78 4.90 -4.44 -3.31
N ILE A 79 4.36 -3.51 -2.54
CA ILE A 79 5.03 -2.27 -2.17
C ILE A 79 5.11 -2.22 -0.64
N GLY A 80 6.34 -2.25 -0.10
CA GLY A 80 6.59 -2.05 1.32
C GLY A 80 6.27 -0.63 1.75
N PHE A 81 5.81 -0.46 2.99
CA PHE A 81 5.48 0.86 3.54
C PHE A 81 6.66 1.81 3.66
N ASP A 82 7.88 1.27 3.79
CA ASP A 82 9.14 2.01 3.74
C ASP A 82 9.33 2.76 2.42
N LYS A 83 8.78 2.23 1.32
CA LYS A 83 8.86 2.84 -0.01
C LYS A 83 7.73 3.82 -0.28
N VAL A 84 6.63 3.78 0.46
CA VAL A 84 5.46 4.62 0.20
C VAL A 84 5.74 6.08 0.60
N GLN A 85 5.53 6.98 -0.35
CA GLN A 85 5.69 8.42 -0.14
C GLN A 85 4.36 9.13 0.05
N ASN A 86 3.45 8.92 -0.91
CA ASN A 86 2.16 9.60 -0.94
C ASN A 86 1.06 8.61 -1.26
N ILE A 87 -0.08 8.83 -0.61
CA ILE A 87 -1.33 8.14 -0.88
C ILE A 87 -2.38 9.20 -1.13
N SER A 88 -3.09 9.06 -2.24
CA SER A 88 -4.24 9.88 -2.57
C SER A 88 -5.41 9.00 -2.97
N PHE A 89 -6.63 9.52 -2.85
CA PHE A 89 -7.81 8.86 -3.40
C PHE A 89 -8.52 9.78 -4.40
N SER A 90 -9.19 9.17 -5.38
CA SER A 90 -10.01 9.88 -6.36
C SER A 90 -11.34 9.17 -6.57
N GLN A 91 -12.41 9.94 -6.76
CA GLN A 91 -13.75 9.44 -7.05
C GLN A 91 -14.31 10.21 -8.24
N GLY A 92 -14.69 9.48 -9.29
CA GLY A 92 -15.46 10.05 -10.40
C GLY A 92 -16.93 10.19 -10.05
N ILE A 93 -17.74 10.73 -10.97
CA ILE A 93 -19.18 10.97 -10.79
C ILE A 93 -19.92 9.72 -10.29
N PHE A 94 -19.74 8.58 -10.98
CA PHE A 94 -20.33 7.30 -10.58
C PHE A 94 -19.73 6.76 -9.27
N GLY A 95 -18.45 7.03 -9.03
CA GLY A 95 -17.77 6.65 -7.78
C GLY A 95 -18.37 7.37 -6.57
N THR A 96 -18.70 8.65 -6.70
CA THR A 96 -19.38 9.41 -5.65
C THR A 96 -20.78 8.88 -5.41
N GLN A 97 -21.57 8.64 -6.47
CA GLN A 97 -22.94 8.14 -6.35
C GLN A 97 -23.02 6.74 -5.74
N PHE A 98 -22.09 5.86 -6.09
CA PHE A 98 -22.08 4.47 -5.64
C PHE A 98 -21.02 4.20 -4.57
N ASN A 99 -20.43 5.25 -4.00
CA ASN A 99 -19.43 5.24 -2.94
C ASN A 99 -18.26 4.26 -3.16
N TYR A 100 -17.64 4.34 -4.34
CA TYR A 100 -16.39 3.68 -4.66
C TYR A 100 -15.38 4.68 -5.23
N GLY A 101 -14.10 4.34 -5.21
CA GLY A 101 -13.06 5.17 -5.82
C GLY A 101 -11.77 4.44 -6.07
N ASN A 102 -10.74 5.18 -6.43
CA ASN A 102 -9.40 4.64 -6.62
C ASN A 102 -8.48 5.20 -5.55
N ILE A 103 -7.56 4.37 -5.06
CA ILE A 103 -6.46 4.79 -4.19
C ILE A 103 -5.19 4.68 -5.02
N GLU A 104 -4.41 5.76 -5.05
CA GLU A 104 -3.19 5.89 -5.81
C GLU A 104 -2.02 5.98 -4.84
N ILE A 105 -1.02 5.12 -5.07
CA ILE A 105 0.15 4.99 -4.21
C ILE A 105 1.39 5.31 -5.04
N SER A 106 2.16 6.27 -4.54
CA SER A 106 3.45 6.68 -5.10
C SER A 106 4.58 6.25 -4.17
N THR A 107 5.67 5.77 -4.76
CA THR A 107 6.85 5.33 -3.99
C THR A 107 8.07 6.21 -4.21
N ALA A 108 9.02 6.11 -3.29
CA ALA A 108 10.32 6.74 -3.42
C ALA A 108 11.05 6.19 -4.66
N GLY A 109 11.45 7.09 -5.54
CA GLY A 109 12.14 6.76 -6.80
C GLY A 109 11.22 6.45 -7.99
N GLY A 110 9.89 6.50 -7.81
CA GLY A 110 8.91 6.40 -8.89
C GLY A 110 8.64 7.74 -9.56
N SER A 111 8.21 7.73 -10.83
CA SER A 111 7.86 8.95 -11.58
C SER A 111 6.37 9.30 -11.52
N GLY A 112 5.57 8.54 -10.74
CA GLY A 112 4.14 8.80 -10.59
C GLY A 112 3.42 7.79 -9.69
N VAL A 113 2.29 7.26 -10.18
CA VAL A 113 1.48 6.25 -9.49
C VAL A 113 2.04 4.87 -9.78
N GLU A 114 2.66 4.26 -8.78
CA GLU A 114 3.33 2.95 -8.89
C GLU A 114 2.36 1.79 -8.61
N MET A 115 1.33 2.05 -7.81
CA MET A 115 0.25 1.11 -7.57
C MET A 115 -1.08 1.85 -7.45
N ARG A 116 -2.12 1.24 -8.02
CA ARG A 116 -3.50 1.75 -7.93
C ARG A 116 -4.44 0.64 -7.50
N PHE A 117 -5.14 0.88 -6.39
CA PHE A 117 -6.29 0.08 -5.96
C PHE A 117 -7.53 0.67 -6.61
N ASN A 118 -8.13 -0.07 -7.54
CA ASN A 118 -9.22 0.43 -8.37
C ASN A 118 -10.57 0.03 -7.79
N SER A 119 -11.55 0.93 -7.87
CA SER A 119 -12.95 0.67 -7.51
C SER A 119 -13.14 0.14 -6.09
N ILE A 120 -12.41 0.71 -5.13
CA ILE A 120 -12.46 0.36 -3.72
C ILE A 120 -13.65 1.00 -3.05
N ASP A 121 -14.31 0.21 -2.20
CA ASP A 121 -15.39 0.63 -1.33
C ASP A 121 -14.88 1.59 -0.27
N ASN A 122 -15.58 2.71 -0.04
CA ASN A 122 -15.17 3.70 0.95
C ASN A 122 -13.67 4.03 0.84
N PRO A 123 -13.17 4.53 -0.31
CA PRO A 123 -11.73 4.67 -0.54
C PRO A 123 -11.05 5.56 0.52
N ARG A 124 -11.79 6.49 1.13
CA ARG A 124 -11.34 7.32 2.24
C ARG A 124 -11.04 6.50 3.51
N GLU A 125 -11.85 5.51 3.83
CA GLU A 125 -11.66 4.67 5.02
C GLU A 125 -10.41 3.80 4.88
N VAL A 126 -10.25 3.19 3.70
CA VAL A 126 -9.06 2.38 3.39
C VAL A 126 -7.79 3.26 3.36
N GLU A 127 -7.86 4.47 2.78
CA GLU A 127 -6.77 5.43 2.81
C GLU A 127 -6.38 5.80 4.26
N GLN A 128 -7.35 6.01 5.15
CA GLN A 128 -7.10 6.32 6.56
C GLN A 128 -6.42 5.15 7.28
N ILE A 129 -6.82 3.91 7.01
CA ILE A 129 -6.19 2.70 7.56
C ILE A 129 -4.72 2.68 7.14
N ILE A 130 -4.44 2.88 5.86
CA ILE A 130 -3.08 2.85 5.33
C ILE A 130 -2.23 3.99 5.92
N ASN A 131 -2.74 5.22 5.92
CA ASN A 131 -2.04 6.38 6.45
C ASN A 131 -1.74 6.26 7.95
N LYS A 132 -2.68 5.71 8.72
CA LYS A 132 -2.49 5.45 10.15
C LYS A 132 -1.33 4.49 10.37
N HIS A 133 -1.21 3.46 9.54
CA HIS A 133 -0.13 2.48 9.65
C HIS A 133 1.22 3.05 9.19
N LEU A 134 1.23 3.80 8.07
CA LEU A 134 2.41 4.54 7.61
C LEU A 134 2.98 5.49 8.65
N LYS A 135 2.10 6.22 9.35
CA LYS A 135 2.51 7.15 10.39
C LYS A 135 3.16 6.43 11.57
N LYS A 136 2.55 5.33 12.04
CA LYS A 136 3.11 4.50 13.12
C LYS A 136 4.48 3.94 12.76
N GLU A 137 4.66 3.48 11.52
CA GLU A 137 5.95 2.93 11.09
C GLU A 137 7.05 4.01 11.03
N LYS A 138 6.71 5.22 10.54
CA LYS A 138 7.63 6.36 10.54
C LYS A 138 7.98 6.82 11.97
N GLU A 139 7.02 6.87 12.87
CA GLU A 139 7.24 7.19 14.30
C GLU A 139 8.13 6.16 14.99
N ASN A 140 7.91 4.86 14.73
CA ASN A 140 8.72 3.78 15.27
C ASN A 140 10.17 3.87 14.75
N LYS A 141 10.37 4.08 13.45
CA LYS A 141 11.71 4.25 12.85
C LYS A 141 12.44 5.44 13.47
N GLY A 142 11.79 6.61 13.54
CA GLY A 142 12.38 7.81 14.14
C GLY A 142 12.69 7.65 15.63
N THR A 143 11.86 6.93 16.39
CA THR A 143 12.13 6.63 17.80
C THR A 143 13.34 5.71 17.97
N ASN A 144 13.47 4.70 17.10
CA ASN A 144 14.58 3.75 17.16
C ASN A 144 15.90 4.42 16.76
N GLU A 145 15.88 5.30 15.76
CA GLU A 145 17.04 6.11 15.36
C GLU A 145 17.51 7.04 16.48
N ARG A 146 16.58 7.74 17.15
CA ARG A 146 16.92 8.60 18.31
C ARG A 146 17.52 7.82 19.47
N ARG A 147 16.95 6.66 19.81
CA ARG A 147 17.50 5.78 20.85
C ARG A 147 18.92 5.33 20.51
N ARG A 148 19.13 4.85 19.28
CA ARG A 148 20.45 4.41 18.81
C ARG A 148 21.49 5.52 18.82
N SER A 149 21.09 6.75 18.47
CA SER A 149 21.97 7.92 18.53
C SER A 149 22.38 8.23 19.98
N GLY A 150 21.40 8.23 20.91
CA GLY A 150 21.67 8.46 22.33
C GLY A 150 22.57 7.37 22.94
N ASP A 151 22.34 6.11 22.63
CA ASP A 151 23.20 5.01 23.09
C ASP A 151 24.64 5.15 22.57
N THR A 152 24.83 5.65 21.35
CA THR A 152 26.15 5.89 20.78
C THR A 152 26.87 7.03 21.48
N GLU A 153 26.16 8.13 21.75
CA GLU A 153 26.68 9.29 22.48
C GLU A 153 27.11 8.92 23.92
N LEU A 154 26.26 8.19 24.64
CA LEU A 154 26.57 7.69 25.99
C LEU A 154 27.81 6.77 26.00
N VAL A 155 27.96 5.91 24.99
CA VAL A 155 29.13 5.02 24.88
C VAL A 155 30.41 5.81 24.65
N ASP A 156 30.35 6.90 23.87
CA ASP A 156 31.53 7.72 23.59
C ASP A 156 31.93 8.58 24.81
N GLU A 157 30.96 9.14 25.55
CA GLU A 157 31.22 9.80 26.84
C GLU A 157 31.89 8.84 27.84
N LEU A 158 31.42 7.59 27.93
CA LEU A 158 31.99 6.58 28.83
C LEU A 158 33.43 6.21 28.44
N LYS A 159 33.76 6.16 27.15
CA LYS A 159 35.14 5.92 26.70
C LYS A 159 36.06 7.06 27.09
N GLU A 160 35.59 8.30 26.95
CA GLU A 160 36.36 9.50 27.30
C GLU A 160 36.67 9.55 28.80
N ILE A 161 35.64 9.36 29.64
CA ILE A 161 35.82 9.30 31.10
C ILE A 161 36.79 8.18 31.49
N LYS A 162 36.66 6.99 30.89
CA LYS A 162 37.57 5.87 31.15
C LYS A 162 39.01 6.18 30.71
N GLY A 163 39.18 6.89 29.61
CA GLY A 163 40.49 7.37 29.14
C GLY A 163 41.13 8.33 30.14
N LEU A 164 40.39 9.32 30.61
CA LEU A 164 40.84 10.29 31.61
C LEU A 164 41.24 9.59 32.93
N LEU A 165 40.45 8.64 33.40
CA LEU A 165 40.78 7.87 34.61
C LEU A 165 42.07 7.05 34.45
N LYS A 166 42.31 6.49 33.26
CA LYS A 166 43.54 5.74 32.98
C LYS A 166 44.77 6.64 33.01
N GLU A 167 44.69 7.84 32.41
CA GLU A 167 45.79 8.81 32.43
C GLU A 167 46.13 9.30 33.85
N ILE A 168 45.11 9.51 34.69
CA ILE A 168 45.31 9.91 36.09
C ILE A 168 46.04 8.79 36.86
N ASN A 169 45.63 7.54 36.67
CA ASN A 169 46.23 6.41 37.38
C ASN A 169 47.66 6.07 36.91
N GLU A 170 48.06 6.45 35.69
CA GLU A 170 49.43 6.28 35.20
C GLU A 170 50.40 7.40 35.65
N LYS A 171 49.89 8.51 36.18
CA LYS A 171 50.69 9.66 36.66
C LYS A 171 50.91 9.70 38.18
N LEU A 172 50.32 8.77 38.93
CA LEU A 172 50.48 8.57 40.37
C LEU A 172 51.38 7.37 40.65
#